data_AF-A0A224Z2F1-F1
#
_entry.id   AF-A0A224Z2F1-F1
#
_cell.length_a   1.000
_cell.length_b   1.000
_cell.length_c   1.000
_cell.angle_alpha   90.00
_cell.angle_beta   90.00
_cell.angle_gamma   90.00
#
_symmetry.space_group_name_H-M   'P 1'
#
loop_
_entity.id
_entity.type
_entity.pdbx_description
1 polymer ?
#
loop_
_entity_poly.entity_id
_entity_poly.type
_entity_poly.pdbx_seq_one_letter_code
_entity_poly.pdbx_strand_id
1 'polypeptide(L)'
;MPRSKRNRQVSLTRTKKKGLDHKRDLIQEVRDAFEKYDKVFVYSVSNMRNSKLKDVRQEWKDSRFYFGKNKVMSVALGRFIDEDHRENLHKVSERLRGQCGLFFTNAPKEKVLQWFNDYSDPDYARAGFRATERVFLDQGPLPQFQHSLEPHLRRLGLPTSLQKGVVTLVKDHEVCKEGEVLKPEQASILKLLGIKMATFKITMEFLWNSDGTCEVLCESTNEFGKKSKSVRGKKRQKLAAEDDEGEEDDDADIGSEEDEEDLDSAGEESDESDASLNSGEDAVKQRPKKVAVRSKRKK
;
A
#
# COMPACT_ATOMS: atom_id res chain seq x y z
N MET A 1 -1.35 47.07 7.37
CA MET A 1 -0.63 46.11 8.24
C MET A 1 -0.54 44.76 7.52
N PRO A 2 0.63 44.10 7.48
CA PRO A 2 0.73 42.73 6.97
C PRO A 2 -0.20 41.80 7.75
N ARG A 3 -0.95 40.93 7.07
CA ARG A 3 -1.84 39.96 7.73
C ARG A 3 -1.03 39.06 8.66
N SER A 4 -1.52 38.83 9.88
CA SER A 4 -0.94 37.84 10.81
C SER A 4 -0.91 36.47 10.12
N LYS A 5 0.30 35.99 9.80
CA LYS A 5 0.54 34.67 9.19
C LYS A 5 1.34 33.84 10.20
N ARG A 6 0.97 32.57 10.39
CA ARG A 6 1.74 31.64 11.21
C ARG A 6 3.12 31.44 10.57
N ASN A 7 4.15 31.34 11.40
CA ASN A 7 5.50 31.05 10.91
C ASN A 7 5.52 29.64 10.29
N ARG A 8 5.96 29.54 9.04
CA ARG A 8 6.11 28.26 8.34
C ARG A 8 7.53 27.76 8.57
N GLN A 9 7.68 26.66 9.29
CA GLN A 9 8.97 26.02 9.48
C GLN A 9 9.49 25.52 8.12
N VAL A 10 10.65 26.03 7.69
CA VAL A 10 11.30 25.61 6.44
C VAL A 10 12.32 24.53 6.76
N SER A 11 12.11 23.34 6.22
CA SER A 11 13.12 22.26 6.30
C SER A 11 14.20 22.47 5.24
N LEU A 12 15.46 22.18 5.59
CA LEU A 12 16.62 22.24 4.70
C LEU A 12 16.88 20.91 3.96
N THR A 13 15.88 20.02 3.89
CA THR A 13 15.98 18.72 3.21
C THR A 13 16.28 18.90 1.71
N ARG A 14 17.08 18.01 1.13
CA ARG A 14 17.45 18.04 -0.31
C ARG A 14 16.32 17.62 -1.25
N THR A 15 15.23 17.03 -0.75
CA THR A 15 14.14 16.50 -1.56
C THR A 15 13.28 17.62 -2.14
N LYS A 16 13.23 17.70 -3.47
CA LYS A 16 12.36 18.63 -4.19
C LYS A 16 10.96 18.03 -4.34
N LYS A 17 9.93 18.86 -4.31
CA LYS A 17 8.56 18.42 -4.57
C LYS A 17 8.44 17.95 -6.02
N LYS A 18 7.86 16.76 -6.23
CA LYS A 18 7.52 16.29 -7.58
C LYS A 18 6.41 17.18 -8.16
N GLY A 19 6.69 17.78 -9.31
CA GLY A 19 5.84 18.81 -9.92
C GLY A 19 4.84 18.25 -10.93
N LEU A 20 4.43 19.13 -11.84
CA LEU A 20 3.55 18.78 -12.96
C LEU A 20 4.28 17.85 -13.94
N ASP A 21 5.59 18.00 -14.11
CA ASP A 21 6.38 17.22 -15.05
C ASP A 21 6.33 15.72 -14.74
N HIS A 22 6.52 15.31 -13.48
CA HIS A 22 6.37 13.91 -13.08
C HIS A 22 4.99 13.31 -13.42
N LYS A 23 3.92 14.11 -13.39
CA LYS A 23 2.59 13.65 -13.80
C LYS A 23 2.48 13.50 -15.31
N ARG A 24 3.19 14.32 -16.09
CA ARG A 24 3.27 14.20 -17.56
C ARG A 24 4.09 12.97 -17.94
N ASP A 25 5.20 12.74 -17.26
CA ASP A 25 6.05 11.57 -17.47
C ASP A 25 5.26 10.27 -17.21
N LEU A 26 4.52 10.21 -16.09
CA LEU A 26 3.63 9.08 -15.81
C LEU A 26 2.56 8.86 -16.89
N ILE A 27 1.99 9.94 -17.45
CA ILE A 27 1.02 9.82 -18.55
C ILE A 27 1.68 9.23 -19.79
N GLN A 28 2.89 9.68 -20.12
CA GLN A 28 3.64 9.21 -21.27
C GLN A 28 4.04 7.74 -21.11
N GLU A 29 4.56 7.36 -19.95
CA GLU A 29 4.91 5.96 -19.66
C GLU A 29 3.71 5.01 -19.79
N VAL A 30 2.54 5.43 -19.29
CA VAL A 30 1.31 4.63 -19.42
C VAL A 30 0.93 4.48 -20.89
N ARG A 31 1.05 5.52 -21.70
CA ARG A 31 0.78 5.46 -23.16
C ARG A 31 1.76 4.53 -23.86
N ASP A 32 3.05 4.64 -23.57
CA ASP A 32 4.08 3.77 -24.13
C ASP A 32 3.86 2.31 -23.72
N ALA A 33 3.31 2.05 -22.53
CA ALA A 33 2.96 0.71 -22.08
C ALA A 33 1.80 0.10 -22.88
N PHE A 34 0.85 0.90 -23.37
CA PHE A 34 -0.19 0.39 -24.28
C PHE A 34 0.37 -0.10 -25.61
N GLU A 35 1.47 0.49 -26.08
CA GLU A 35 2.14 0.05 -27.31
C GLU A 35 2.92 -1.25 -27.11
N LYS A 36 3.46 -1.48 -25.91
CA LYS A 36 4.31 -2.63 -25.59
C LYS A 36 3.54 -3.88 -25.16
N TYR A 37 2.33 -3.71 -24.63
CA TYR A 37 1.58 -4.79 -24.01
C TYR A 37 0.19 -5.01 -24.63
N ASP A 38 -0.20 -6.28 -24.74
CA ASP A 38 -1.45 -6.69 -25.37
C ASP A 38 -2.63 -6.65 -24.39
N LYS A 39 -2.38 -6.79 -23.09
CA LYS A 39 -3.43 -6.89 -22.06
C LYS A 39 -3.22 -5.88 -20.95
N VAL A 40 -4.33 -5.32 -20.50
CA VAL A 40 -4.39 -4.38 -19.38
C VAL A 40 -5.44 -4.81 -18.39
N PHE A 41 -5.01 -5.02 -17.16
CA PHE A 41 -5.89 -5.29 -16.04
C PHE A 41 -6.06 -4.05 -15.17
N VAL A 42 -7.29 -3.78 -14.76
CA VAL A 42 -7.55 -2.89 -13.62
C VAL A 42 -7.55 -3.77 -12.38
N TYR A 43 -6.67 -3.45 -11.44
CA TYR A 43 -6.59 -4.15 -10.16
C TYR A 43 -6.94 -3.21 -9.00
N SER A 44 -7.52 -3.77 -7.96
CA SER A 44 -7.74 -3.11 -6.67
C SER A 44 -6.84 -3.74 -5.63
N VAL A 45 -6.34 -2.94 -4.69
CA VAL A 45 -5.44 -3.41 -3.62
C VAL A 45 -6.03 -3.17 -2.25
N SER A 46 -6.14 -4.24 -1.49
CA SER A 46 -6.51 -4.20 -0.08
C SER A 46 -5.26 -4.12 0.80
N ASN A 47 -5.26 -3.20 1.77
CA ASN A 47 -4.16 -2.99 2.73
C ASN A 47 -2.77 -2.76 2.07
N MET A 48 -2.71 -1.85 1.09
CA MET A 48 -1.49 -1.55 0.32
C MET A 48 -0.27 -1.20 1.18
N ARG A 49 0.88 -1.82 0.86
CA ARG A 49 2.21 -1.51 1.38
C ARG A 49 3.22 -1.49 0.22
N ASN A 50 4.05 -0.45 0.17
CA ASN A 50 5.04 -0.30 -0.90
C ASN A 50 6.03 -1.47 -0.96
N SER A 51 6.48 -1.99 0.20
CA SER A 51 7.36 -3.17 0.22
C SER A 51 6.73 -4.38 -0.44
N LYS A 52 5.45 -4.66 -0.13
CA LYS A 52 4.70 -5.79 -0.71
C LYS A 52 4.48 -5.62 -2.20
N LEU A 53 4.19 -4.40 -2.65
CA LEU A 53 4.05 -4.12 -4.08
C LEU A 53 5.40 -4.23 -4.81
N LYS A 54 6.52 -3.86 -4.17
CA LYS A 54 7.87 -4.07 -4.72
C LYS A 54 8.15 -5.58 -4.90
N ASP A 55 7.81 -6.40 -3.92
CA ASP A 55 7.95 -7.87 -4.01
C ASP A 55 7.14 -8.44 -5.19
N VAL A 56 5.88 -8.00 -5.35
CA VAL A 56 5.02 -8.41 -6.47
C VAL A 56 5.60 -7.97 -7.83
N ARG A 57 6.12 -6.74 -7.91
CA ARG A 57 6.77 -6.25 -9.14
C ARG A 57 8.03 -7.05 -9.48
N GLN A 58 8.76 -7.51 -8.47
CA GLN A 58 9.96 -8.34 -8.66
C GLN A 58 9.64 -9.74 -9.19
N GLU A 59 8.48 -10.30 -8.83
CA GLU A 59 8.01 -11.57 -9.39
C GLU A 59 7.56 -11.42 -10.86
N TRP A 60 6.99 -10.27 -11.19
CA TRP A 60 6.40 -9.96 -12.51
C TRP A 60 7.24 -8.96 -13.31
N LYS A 61 8.54 -9.22 -13.48
CA LYS A 61 9.48 -8.29 -14.17
C LYS A 61 9.12 -7.99 -15.62
N ASP A 62 8.55 -8.97 -16.30
CA ASP A 62 8.14 -8.82 -17.70
C ASP A 62 6.89 -7.95 -17.86
N SER A 63 6.19 -7.67 -16.75
CA SER A 63 4.93 -6.92 -16.71
C SER A 63 5.13 -5.58 -15.99
N ARG A 64 4.22 -4.63 -16.19
CA ARG A 64 4.33 -3.29 -15.59
C ARG A 64 3.11 -2.95 -14.74
N PHE A 65 3.38 -2.45 -13.53
CA PHE A 65 2.35 -2.00 -12.58
C PHE A 65 2.39 -0.50 -12.40
N TYR A 66 1.31 0.16 -12.77
CA TYR A 66 1.09 1.57 -12.51
C TYR A 66 0.13 1.76 -11.35
N PHE A 67 0.59 2.48 -10.33
CA PHE A 67 -0.20 2.82 -9.15
C PHE A 67 -0.01 4.31 -8.86
N GLY A 68 -0.87 5.13 -9.45
CA GLY A 68 -0.81 6.59 -9.34
C GLY A 68 -2.18 7.18 -9.05
N LYS A 69 -2.29 8.51 -9.15
CA LYS A 69 -3.59 9.19 -8.98
C LYS A 69 -4.53 8.74 -10.10
N ASN A 70 -5.67 8.14 -9.75
CA ASN A 70 -6.65 7.63 -10.72
C ASN A 70 -7.03 8.65 -11.78
N LYS A 71 -7.12 9.94 -11.40
CA LYS A 71 -7.43 11.02 -12.33
C LYS A 71 -6.35 11.23 -13.40
N VAL A 72 -5.08 11.05 -13.06
CA VAL A 72 -3.95 11.13 -13.99
C VAL A 72 -3.97 9.93 -14.93
N MET A 73 -4.13 8.72 -14.38
CA MET A 73 -4.26 7.49 -15.18
C MET A 73 -5.46 7.56 -16.14
N SER A 74 -6.60 8.10 -15.70
CA SER A 74 -7.78 8.29 -16.56
C SER A 74 -7.55 9.26 -17.73
N VAL A 75 -6.62 10.21 -17.60
CA VAL A 75 -6.24 11.12 -18.69
C VAL A 75 -5.35 10.40 -19.71
N ALA A 76 -4.48 9.52 -19.24
CA ALA A 76 -3.64 8.70 -20.13
C ALA A 76 -4.49 7.77 -21.02
N LEU A 77 -5.58 7.22 -20.46
CA LEU A 77 -6.51 6.31 -21.15
C LEU A 77 -7.47 7.02 -22.11
N GLY A 78 -7.85 8.27 -21.82
CA GLY A 78 -9.00 8.92 -22.42
C GLY A 78 -10.21 8.92 -21.48
N ARG A 79 -10.82 10.09 -21.30
CA ARG A 79 -12.01 10.26 -20.43
C ARG A 79 -13.31 10.09 -21.19
N PHE A 80 -13.26 10.24 -22.50
CA PHE A 80 -14.40 10.22 -23.40
C PHE A 80 -14.07 9.39 -24.63
N ILE A 81 -15.10 8.85 -25.27
CA ILE A 81 -14.99 8.04 -26.50
C ILE A 81 -14.21 8.78 -27.59
N ASP A 82 -14.31 10.11 -27.66
CA ASP A 82 -13.62 10.93 -28.67
C ASP A 82 -12.12 11.13 -28.39
N GLU A 83 -11.67 10.90 -27.15
CA GLU A 83 -10.26 11.02 -26.71
C GLU A 83 -9.59 9.64 -26.58
N ASP A 84 -10.31 8.57 -26.89
CA ASP A 84 -9.81 7.20 -26.79
C ASP A 84 -8.69 6.98 -27.80
N HIS A 85 -7.51 6.61 -27.30
CA HIS A 85 -6.37 6.28 -28.16
C HIS A 85 -6.56 4.90 -28.82
N ARG A 86 -7.41 4.05 -28.23
CA ARG A 86 -7.78 2.71 -28.71
C ARG A 86 -9.23 2.40 -28.36
N GLU A 87 -9.83 1.47 -29.08
CA GLU A 87 -11.23 1.11 -28.88
C GLU A 87 -11.52 0.65 -27.44
N ASN A 88 -12.59 1.21 -26.87
CA ASN A 88 -13.14 0.86 -25.56
C ASN A 88 -12.23 1.19 -24.34
N LEU A 89 -11.23 2.05 -24.48
CA LEU A 89 -10.35 2.45 -23.37
C LEU A 89 -11.07 3.30 -22.31
N HIS A 90 -12.07 4.10 -22.71
CA HIS A 90 -12.94 4.81 -21.76
C HIS A 90 -13.60 3.88 -20.72
N LYS A 91 -13.87 2.61 -21.06
CA LYS A 91 -14.45 1.64 -20.11
C LYS A 91 -13.48 1.27 -18.99
N VAL A 92 -12.19 1.25 -19.28
CA VAL A 92 -11.12 1.04 -18.28
C VAL A 92 -11.08 2.25 -17.34
N SER A 93 -11.15 3.47 -17.89
CA SER A 93 -11.06 4.70 -17.09
C SER A 93 -12.24 4.90 -16.15
N GLU A 94 -13.45 4.47 -16.52
CA GLU A 94 -14.64 4.49 -15.65
C GLU A 94 -14.51 3.60 -14.39
N ARG A 95 -13.71 2.54 -14.49
CA ARG A 95 -13.48 1.54 -13.43
C ARG A 95 -12.35 1.92 -12.47
N LEU A 96 -11.50 2.90 -12.82
CA LEU A 96 -10.44 3.40 -11.94
C LEU A 96 -11.00 4.22 -10.76
N ARG A 97 -11.50 3.54 -9.72
CA ARG A 97 -12.09 4.18 -8.52
C ARG A 97 -11.55 3.57 -7.25
N GLY A 98 -11.17 4.40 -6.28
CA GLY A 98 -10.60 3.93 -5.02
C GLY A 98 -9.11 3.58 -5.16
N GLN A 99 -8.64 2.61 -4.38
CA GLN A 99 -7.24 2.16 -4.36
C GLN A 99 -6.98 1.17 -5.50
N CYS A 100 -6.97 1.68 -6.74
CA CYS A 100 -6.80 0.88 -7.95
C CYS A 100 -5.56 1.27 -8.73
N GLY A 101 -5.06 0.34 -9.53
CA GLY A 101 -3.95 0.54 -10.47
C GLY A 101 -4.18 -0.18 -11.80
N LEU A 102 -3.22 0.00 -12.71
CA LEU A 102 -3.18 -0.65 -14.01
C LEU A 102 -2.03 -1.65 -14.04
N PHE A 103 -2.32 -2.86 -14.52
CA PHE A 103 -1.34 -3.92 -14.68
C PHE A 103 -1.28 -4.33 -16.16
N PHE A 104 -0.13 -4.09 -16.79
CA PHE A 104 0.13 -4.38 -18.20
C PHE A 104 0.93 -5.67 -18.31
N THR A 105 0.48 -6.60 -19.15
CA THR A 105 1.15 -7.90 -19.30
C THR A 105 0.85 -8.54 -20.65
N ASN A 106 1.78 -9.37 -21.13
CA ASN A 106 1.59 -10.26 -22.28
C ASN A 106 1.27 -11.70 -21.86
N ALA A 107 1.19 -11.97 -20.56
CA ALA A 107 0.88 -13.29 -20.02
C ALA A 107 -0.59 -13.68 -20.27
N PRO A 108 -0.90 -15.00 -20.34
CA PRO A 108 -2.28 -15.46 -20.48
C PRO A 108 -3.12 -15.12 -19.24
N LYS A 109 -4.39 -14.80 -19.47
CA LYS A 109 -5.30 -14.31 -18.41
C LYS A 109 -5.46 -15.28 -17.24
N GLU A 110 -5.48 -16.58 -17.53
CA GLU A 110 -5.67 -17.63 -16.52
C GLU A 110 -4.50 -17.70 -15.54
N LYS A 111 -3.26 -17.61 -16.05
CA LYS A 111 -2.05 -17.58 -15.23
C LYS A 111 -2.04 -16.37 -14.29
N VAL A 112 -2.41 -15.21 -14.80
CA VAL A 112 -2.51 -13.98 -14.01
C VAL A 112 -3.54 -14.16 -12.89
N LEU A 113 -4.77 -14.55 -13.24
CA LEU A 113 -5.84 -14.71 -12.25
C LEU A 113 -5.53 -15.73 -11.17
N GLN A 114 -4.95 -16.88 -11.55
CA GLN A 114 -4.57 -17.91 -10.59
C GLN A 114 -3.53 -17.39 -9.60
N TRP A 115 -2.45 -16.79 -10.11
CA TRP A 115 -1.37 -16.28 -9.26
C TRP A 115 -1.84 -15.21 -8.26
N PHE A 116 -2.65 -14.24 -8.71
CA PHE A 116 -3.14 -13.17 -7.83
C PHE A 116 -4.21 -13.64 -6.84
N ASN A 117 -4.95 -14.69 -7.16
CA ASN A 117 -5.90 -15.29 -6.22
C ASN A 117 -5.20 -16.06 -5.09
N ASP A 118 -4.09 -16.72 -5.41
CA ASP A 118 -3.28 -17.49 -4.47
C ASP A 118 -2.38 -16.59 -3.60
N TYR A 119 -1.91 -15.47 -4.17
CA TYR A 119 -1.02 -14.55 -3.46
C TYR A 119 -1.77 -13.75 -2.38
N SER A 120 -1.34 -13.91 -1.13
CA SER A 120 -1.77 -13.09 0.00
C SER A 120 -0.66 -13.00 1.05
N ASP A 121 -0.53 -11.85 1.70
CA ASP A 121 0.51 -11.63 2.71
C ASP A 121 -0.06 -10.96 3.97
N PRO A 122 0.13 -11.52 5.17
CA PRO A 122 -0.34 -10.92 6.40
C PRO A 122 0.48 -9.68 6.81
N ASP A 123 -0.23 -8.61 7.16
CA ASP A 123 0.29 -7.32 7.57
C ASP A 123 -0.38 -6.79 8.86
N TYR A 124 0.23 -5.75 9.44
CA TYR A 124 -0.30 -5.06 10.61
C TYR A 124 -1.49 -4.19 10.25
N ALA A 125 -2.56 -4.32 11.03
CA ALA A 125 -3.74 -3.48 10.89
C ALA A 125 -3.42 -2.01 11.19
N ARG A 126 -4.14 -1.12 10.50
CA ARG A 126 -4.04 0.34 10.69
C ARG A 126 -5.28 0.86 11.42
N ALA A 127 -5.20 2.10 11.88
CA ALA A 127 -6.38 2.81 12.37
C ALA A 127 -7.50 2.77 11.33
N GLY A 128 -8.74 2.54 11.76
CA GLY A 128 -9.89 2.41 10.87
C GLY A 128 -10.14 0.99 10.35
N PHE A 129 -9.21 0.06 10.52
CA PHE A 129 -9.42 -1.35 10.14
C PHE A 129 -10.33 -2.06 11.16
N ARG A 130 -11.21 -2.94 10.69
CA ARG A 130 -12.07 -3.75 11.57
C ARG A 130 -11.28 -4.94 12.09
N ALA A 131 -11.17 -5.09 13.41
CA ALA A 131 -10.42 -6.19 14.02
C ALA A 131 -11.04 -7.54 13.65
N THR A 132 -10.21 -8.46 13.17
CA THR A 132 -10.61 -9.83 12.79
C THR A 132 -10.68 -10.77 13.98
N GLU A 133 -9.96 -10.45 15.05
CA GLU A 133 -9.84 -11.28 16.23
C GLU A 133 -9.82 -10.41 17.49
N ARG A 134 -10.23 -10.99 18.62
CA ARG A 134 -10.15 -10.35 19.93
C ARG A 134 -8.73 -10.49 20.51
N VAL A 135 -8.12 -9.38 20.91
CA VAL A 135 -6.81 -9.38 21.59
C VAL A 135 -6.96 -8.91 23.03
N PHE A 136 -6.62 -9.80 23.94
CA PHE A 136 -6.65 -9.58 25.38
C PHE A 136 -5.27 -9.87 25.96
N LEU A 137 -4.76 -8.97 26.80
CA LEU A 137 -3.49 -9.10 27.49
C LEU A 137 -3.76 -9.37 28.97
N ASP A 138 -3.23 -10.49 29.47
CA ASP A 138 -3.28 -10.83 30.88
C ASP A 138 -2.25 -10.00 31.67
N GLN A 139 -2.56 -9.72 32.93
CA GLN A 139 -1.66 -9.08 33.88
C GLN A 139 -0.37 -9.90 34.02
N GLY A 140 0.78 -9.24 33.99
CA GLY A 140 2.06 -9.90 34.15
C GLY A 140 3.22 -9.21 33.45
N PRO A 141 4.44 -9.75 33.58
CA PRO A 141 5.62 -9.23 32.92
C PRO A 141 5.51 -9.43 31.39
N LEU A 142 5.86 -8.39 30.63
CA LEU A 142 5.93 -8.34 29.17
C LEU A 142 7.40 -8.22 28.74
N PRO A 143 8.17 -9.33 28.78
CA PRO A 143 9.60 -9.31 28.50
C PRO A 143 9.95 -8.98 27.05
N GLN A 144 8.97 -9.04 26.13
CA GLN A 144 9.16 -8.68 24.72
C GLN A 144 9.42 -7.19 24.51
N PHE A 145 9.10 -6.34 25.49
CA PHE A 145 9.28 -4.89 25.39
C PHE A 145 10.55 -4.43 26.10
N GLN A 146 11.30 -3.54 25.42
CA GLN A 146 12.42 -2.84 26.03
C GLN A 146 11.91 -1.82 27.07
N HIS A 147 12.67 -1.63 28.15
CA HIS A 147 12.32 -0.70 29.23
C HIS A 147 12.11 0.74 28.73
N SER A 148 12.81 1.17 27.67
CA SER A 148 12.66 2.49 27.06
C SER A 148 11.32 2.72 26.37
N LEU A 149 10.62 1.65 25.97
CA LEU A 149 9.29 1.72 25.34
C LEU A 149 8.17 1.86 26.37
N GLU A 150 8.43 1.64 27.65
CA GLU A 150 7.41 1.68 28.71
C GLU A 150 6.61 2.99 28.73
N PRO A 151 7.22 4.19 28.66
CA PRO A 151 6.46 5.44 28.64
C PRO A 151 5.59 5.58 27.39
N HIS A 152 6.02 5.00 26.26
CA HIS A 152 5.26 5.00 25.03
C HIS A 152 4.04 4.07 25.13
N LEU A 153 4.21 2.86 25.67
CA LEU A 153 3.10 1.92 25.93
C LEU A 153 2.06 2.53 26.86
N ARG A 154 2.49 3.23 27.92
CA ARG A 154 1.60 3.96 28.82
C ARG A 154 0.81 5.06 28.11
N ARG A 155 1.45 5.80 27.19
CA ARG A 155 0.79 6.83 26.37
C ARG A 155 -0.26 6.23 25.43
N LEU A 156 -0.03 5.02 24.93
CA LEU A 156 -0.99 4.28 24.09
C LEU A 156 -2.17 3.70 24.90
N GLY A 157 -2.23 3.93 26.21
CA GLY A 157 -3.34 3.49 27.07
C GLY A 157 -3.11 2.15 27.76
N LEU A 158 -1.94 1.50 27.59
CA LEU A 158 -1.63 0.28 28.33
C LEU A 158 -1.26 0.60 29.78
N PRO A 159 -1.87 -0.08 30.76
CA PRO A 159 -1.55 0.09 32.17
C PRO A 159 -0.25 -0.64 32.52
N THR A 160 0.90 -0.10 32.10
CA THR A 160 2.23 -0.66 32.37
C THR A 160 2.95 0.07 33.49
N SER A 161 3.82 -0.67 34.18
CA SER A 161 4.80 -0.14 35.14
C SER A 161 6.10 -0.93 35.03
N LEU A 162 7.23 -0.28 35.34
CA LEU A 162 8.53 -0.93 35.32
C LEU A 162 8.79 -1.61 36.68
N GLN A 163 8.84 -2.94 36.70
CA GLN A 163 9.16 -3.72 37.90
C GLN A 163 10.48 -4.44 37.69
N LYS A 164 11.50 -4.09 38.51
CA LYS A 164 12.86 -4.66 38.42
C LYS A 164 13.46 -4.58 37.00
N GLY A 165 13.21 -3.47 36.28
CA GLY A 165 13.70 -3.26 34.92
C GLY A 165 12.93 -3.97 33.81
N VAL A 166 11.87 -4.73 34.14
CA VAL A 166 10.99 -5.39 33.18
C VAL A 166 9.67 -4.63 33.09
N VAL A 167 9.16 -4.44 31.87
CA VAL A 167 7.84 -3.84 31.63
C VAL A 167 6.78 -4.84 32.10
N THR A 168 5.96 -4.46 33.08
CA THR A 168 4.92 -5.32 33.64
C THR A 168 3.56 -4.66 33.48
N LEU A 169 2.59 -5.39 32.96
CA LEU A 169 1.20 -4.97 32.91
C LEU A 169 0.59 -5.05 34.31
N VAL A 170 0.04 -3.95 34.81
CA VAL A 170 -0.49 -3.82 36.18
C VAL A 170 -1.88 -4.44 36.31
N LYS A 171 -2.68 -4.42 35.25
CA LYS A 171 -4.02 -5.00 35.20
C LYS A 171 -4.27 -5.61 33.82
N ASP A 172 -5.13 -6.61 33.76
CA ASP A 172 -5.61 -7.14 32.49
C ASP A 172 -6.13 -6.01 31.59
N HIS A 173 -5.82 -6.08 30.30
CA HIS A 173 -6.22 -5.07 29.34
C HIS A 173 -6.70 -5.68 28.03
N GLU A 174 -7.92 -5.32 27.64
CA GLU A 174 -8.48 -5.66 26.35
C GLU A 174 -8.06 -4.63 25.31
N VAL A 175 -7.23 -5.03 24.34
CA VAL A 175 -6.74 -4.13 23.29
C VAL A 175 -7.82 -3.89 22.25
N CYS A 176 -8.46 -4.95 21.74
CA CYS A 176 -9.52 -4.82 20.76
C CYS A 176 -10.48 -6.03 20.78
N LYS A 177 -11.71 -5.79 20.34
CA LYS A 177 -12.75 -6.81 20.15
C LYS A 177 -12.92 -7.11 18.66
N GLU A 178 -13.27 -8.34 18.36
CA GLU A 178 -13.61 -8.77 17.01
C GLU A 178 -14.78 -7.93 16.45
N GLY A 179 -14.62 -7.45 15.22
CA GLY A 179 -15.58 -6.60 14.50
C GLY A 179 -15.50 -5.11 14.79
N GLU A 180 -14.78 -4.68 15.84
CA GLU A 180 -14.64 -3.27 16.21
C GLU A 180 -13.63 -2.54 15.30
N VAL A 181 -13.89 -1.26 15.02
CA VAL A 181 -12.98 -0.41 14.26
C VAL A 181 -11.81 0.01 15.15
N LEU A 182 -10.59 -0.33 14.73
CA LEU A 182 -9.37 -0.07 15.49
C LEU A 182 -9.05 1.42 15.58
N LYS A 183 -8.81 1.89 16.80
CA LYS A 183 -8.23 3.21 17.09
C LYS A 183 -6.73 3.23 16.76
N PRO A 184 -6.13 4.42 16.53
CA PRO A 184 -4.69 4.56 16.28
C PRO A 184 -3.81 3.96 17.38
N GLU A 185 -4.22 4.11 18.64
CA GLU A 185 -3.52 3.55 19.80
C GLU A 185 -3.53 2.03 19.78
N GLN A 186 -4.70 1.42 19.53
CA GLN A 186 -4.88 -0.03 19.46
C GLN A 186 -4.06 -0.63 18.30
N ALA A 187 -4.11 -0.02 17.11
CA ALA A 187 -3.32 -0.46 15.97
C ALA A 187 -1.80 -0.40 16.24
N SER A 188 -1.34 0.63 16.95
CA SER A 188 0.06 0.76 17.36
C SER A 188 0.47 -0.33 18.35
N ILE A 189 -0.38 -0.61 19.34
CA ILE A 189 -0.17 -1.72 20.29
C ILE A 189 -0.09 -3.06 19.55
N LEU A 190 -1.02 -3.34 18.63
CA LEU A 190 -1.02 -4.57 17.84
C LEU A 190 0.27 -4.73 17.02
N LYS A 191 0.75 -3.65 16.41
CA LYS A 191 2.04 -3.64 15.71
C LYS A 191 3.20 -3.95 16.64
N LEU A 192 3.25 -3.34 17.82
CA LEU A 192 4.28 -3.57 18.84
C LEU A 192 4.24 -5.01 19.38
N LEU A 193 3.05 -5.61 19.47
CA LEU A 193 2.86 -7.02 19.86
C LEU A 193 3.18 -8.01 18.73
N GLY A 194 3.42 -7.54 17.50
CA GLY A 194 3.68 -8.40 16.35
C GLY A 194 2.43 -9.12 15.81
N ILE A 195 1.23 -8.65 16.16
CA ILE A 195 -0.04 -9.28 15.75
C ILE A 195 -0.49 -8.70 14.41
N LYS A 196 -0.52 -9.55 13.38
CA LYS A 196 -0.94 -9.21 12.02
C LYS A 196 -2.39 -9.59 11.82
N MET A 197 -3.26 -8.60 11.63
CA MET A 197 -4.70 -8.78 11.41
C MET A 197 -5.16 -8.36 10.02
N ALA A 198 -4.36 -7.56 9.32
CA ALA A 198 -4.64 -7.14 7.96
C ALA A 198 -4.05 -8.16 6.98
N THR A 199 -4.72 -8.40 5.86
CA THR A 199 -4.15 -9.17 4.75
C THR A 199 -3.98 -8.24 3.56
N PHE A 200 -2.77 -8.23 2.99
CA PHE A 200 -2.50 -7.62 1.70
C PHE A 200 -3.00 -8.56 0.61
N LYS A 201 -3.87 -8.05 -0.26
CA LYS A 201 -4.40 -8.80 -1.39
C LYS A 201 -4.62 -7.87 -2.58
N ILE A 202 -4.26 -8.36 -3.77
CA ILE A 202 -4.53 -7.69 -5.04
C ILE A 202 -5.64 -8.47 -5.74
N THR A 203 -6.69 -7.78 -6.16
CA THR A 203 -7.82 -8.37 -6.88
C THR A 203 -7.91 -7.76 -8.27
N MET A 204 -7.97 -8.61 -9.30
CA MET A 204 -8.18 -8.18 -10.69
C MET A 204 -9.69 -7.95 -10.92
N GLU A 205 -10.07 -6.72 -11.29
CA GLU A 205 -11.47 -6.33 -11.44
C GLU A 205 -11.92 -6.32 -12.91
N PHE A 206 -11.04 -5.87 -13.81
CA PHE A 206 -11.37 -5.66 -15.21
C PHE A 206 -10.20 -6.02 -16.11
N LEU A 207 -10.49 -6.56 -17.29
CA LEU A 207 -9.52 -6.87 -18.34
C LEU A 207 -9.91 -6.15 -19.63
N TRP A 208 -8.93 -5.53 -20.26
CA TRP A 208 -8.98 -5.02 -21.62
C TRP A 208 -7.87 -5.70 -22.44
N ASN A 209 -8.21 -6.17 -23.64
CA ASN A 209 -7.22 -6.68 -24.61
C ASN A 209 -7.04 -5.67 -25.76
N SER A 210 -5.90 -5.74 -26.43
CA SER A 210 -5.54 -4.96 -27.64
C SER A 210 -6.61 -4.97 -28.72
N ASP A 211 -7.36 -6.07 -28.83
CA ASP A 211 -8.43 -6.28 -29.81
C ASP A 211 -9.72 -5.49 -29.48
N GLY A 212 -9.69 -4.64 -28.45
CA GLY A 212 -10.83 -3.83 -28.01
C GLY A 212 -11.87 -4.61 -27.18
N THR A 213 -11.66 -5.91 -26.95
CA THR A 213 -12.51 -6.72 -26.08
C THR A 213 -12.30 -6.36 -24.61
N CYS A 214 -13.41 -6.23 -23.88
CA CYS A 214 -13.41 -5.94 -22.46
C CYS A 214 -14.13 -7.05 -21.68
N GLU A 215 -13.52 -7.55 -20.62
CA GLU A 215 -14.11 -8.53 -19.71
C GLU A 215 -14.15 -7.97 -18.27
N VAL A 216 -15.30 -8.07 -17.61
CA VAL A 216 -15.43 -7.77 -16.18
C VAL A 216 -15.15 -9.06 -15.42
N LEU A 217 -14.10 -9.05 -14.59
CA LEU A 217 -13.65 -10.23 -13.84
C LEU A 217 -14.28 -10.28 -12.45
N CYS A 218 -14.46 -9.12 -11.82
CA CYS A 218 -15.09 -8.98 -10.52
C CYS A 218 -15.85 -7.65 -10.44
N GLU A 219 -17.00 -7.63 -9.77
CA GLU A 219 -17.66 -6.37 -9.42
C GLU A 219 -16.86 -5.69 -8.32
N SER A 220 -16.44 -4.45 -8.57
CA SER A 220 -15.54 -3.68 -7.71
C SER A 220 -16.03 -3.69 -6.25
N THR A 221 -15.25 -4.28 -5.35
CA THR A 221 -15.53 -4.33 -3.90
C THR A 221 -15.31 -2.99 -3.19
N ASN A 222 -15.03 -1.92 -3.92
CA ASN A 222 -14.72 -0.61 -3.34
C ASN A 222 -15.96 0.08 -2.77
N GLU A 223 -16.13 -0.01 -1.45
CA GLU A 223 -17.18 0.69 -0.67
C GLU A 223 -17.13 2.23 -0.82
N PHE A 224 -16.00 2.79 -1.24
CA PHE A 224 -15.80 4.22 -1.48
C PHE A 224 -16.35 4.73 -2.82
N GLY A 225 -16.86 3.83 -3.67
CA GLY A 225 -17.29 4.14 -5.04
C GLY A 225 -18.80 4.24 -5.25
N LYS A 226 -19.62 4.64 -4.27
CA LYS A 226 -21.05 4.88 -4.53
C LYS A 226 -21.20 5.98 -5.60
N LYS A 227 -21.90 5.68 -6.69
CA LYS A 227 -22.16 6.60 -7.81
C LYS A 227 -22.70 7.93 -7.28
N SER A 228 -21.87 8.98 -7.28
CA SER A 228 -22.39 10.33 -7.49
C SER A 228 -23.18 10.32 -8.79
N LYS A 229 -24.44 10.75 -8.73
CA LYS A 229 -25.41 10.68 -9.83
C LYS A 229 -24.82 11.30 -11.10
N SER A 230 -25.02 10.63 -12.23
CA SER A 230 -24.73 11.14 -13.58
C SER A 230 -25.33 12.53 -13.74
N VAL A 231 -24.49 13.57 -13.80
CA VAL A 231 -24.89 14.88 -14.29
C VAL A 231 -24.93 14.77 -15.81
N ARG A 232 -26.06 14.30 -16.32
CA ARG A 232 -26.33 14.23 -17.74
C ARG A 232 -26.73 15.63 -18.23
N GLY A 233 -25.79 16.31 -18.88
CA GLY A 233 -26.07 17.38 -19.86
C GLY A 233 -26.20 18.81 -19.34
N LYS A 234 -25.11 19.58 -19.47
CA LYS A 234 -25.01 20.92 -20.10
C LYS A 234 -23.82 21.69 -19.52
N LYS A 235 -22.67 21.66 -20.22
CA LYS A 235 -21.85 22.85 -20.54
C LYS A 235 -20.71 22.46 -21.49
N ARG A 236 -21.00 22.37 -22.79
CA ARG A 236 -20.00 22.73 -23.81
C ARG A 236 -19.93 24.25 -23.81
N GLN A 237 -18.72 24.80 -23.83
CA GLN A 237 -18.34 26.22 -23.68
C GLN A 237 -18.34 26.77 -22.25
N LYS A 238 -17.16 26.68 -21.61
CA LYS A 238 -16.45 27.73 -20.85
C LYS A 238 -15.45 27.05 -19.89
N LEU A 239 -14.33 26.56 -20.43
CA LEU A 239 -13.16 26.11 -19.68
C LEU A 239 -11.92 26.49 -20.50
N ALA A 240 -11.75 27.81 -20.64
CA ALA A 240 -10.50 28.46 -21.00
C ALA A 240 -10.51 29.74 -20.16
N ALA A 241 -9.54 29.85 -19.26
CA ALA A 241 -9.42 30.84 -18.19
C ALA A 241 -10.36 30.64 -16.98
N GLU A 242 -9.75 30.81 -15.80
CA GLU A 242 -10.36 30.83 -14.45
C GLU A 242 -10.50 29.46 -13.77
N ASP A 243 -9.44 29.06 -13.06
CA ASP A 243 -9.48 28.69 -11.63
C ASP A 243 -8.03 28.45 -11.13
N ASP A 244 -7.35 29.57 -10.91
CA ASP A 244 -6.27 29.76 -9.95
C ASP A 244 -6.93 30.19 -8.63
N GLU A 245 -7.33 29.24 -7.79
CA GLU A 245 -7.36 29.39 -6.33
C GLU A 245 -7.16 28.01 -5.69
N GLY A 246 -6.24 27.95 -4.73
CA GLY A 246 -5.73 26.70 -4.17
C GLY A 246 -6.70 25.99 -3.24
N GLU A 247 -6.86 24.69 -3.48
CA GLU A 247 -7.23 23.73 -2.43
C GLU A 247 -5.95 23.09 -1.88
N GLU A 248 -5.55 23.54 -0.68
CA GLU A 248 -4.63 22.81 0.19
C GLU A 248 -5.40 21.64 0.82
N ASP A 249 -5.47 20.52 0.12
CA ASP A 249 -5.81 19.24 0.74
C ASP A 249 -4.52 18.52 1.13
N ASP A 250 -4.21 18.56 2.42
CA ASP A 250 -3.21 17.74 3.10
C ASP A 250 -3.67 16.27 3.06
N ASP A 251 -3.40 15.58 1.96
CA ASP A 251 -3.44 14.12 1.89
C ASP A 251 -2.04 13.56 1.67
N ALA A 252 -1.68 12.61 2.53
CA ALA A 252 -0.36 12.03 2.67
C ALA A 252 0.22 11.58 1.32
N ASP A 253 1.29 12.26 0.92
CA ASP A 253 2.21 11.87 -0.15
C ASP A 253 2.78 10.48 0.18
N ILE A 254 2.17 9.42 -0.36
CA ILE A 254 2.84 8.12 -0.45
C ILE A 254 3.79 8.26 -1.63
N GLY A 255 4.95 8.81 -1.32
CA GLY A 255 6.05 9.03 -2.25
C GLY A 255 6.45 7.72 -2.93
N SER A 256 6.49 7.77 -4.26
CA SER A 256 7.31 6.89 -5.08
C SER A 256 8.77 7.26 -4.86
N GLU A 257 9.43 6.56 -3.94
CA GLU A 257 10.88 6.49 -3.91
C GLU A 257 11.31 5.45 -4.95
N GLU A 258 11.72 5.98 -6.11
CA GLU A 258 12.52 5.32 -7.13
C GLU A 258 13.98 5.62 -6.76
N ASP A 259 14.68 4.62 -6.23
CA ASP A 259 16.14 4.61 -6.21
C ASP A 259 16.58 3.90 -7.48
N GLU A 260 17.05 4.67 -8.47
CA GLU A 260 17.89 4.15 -9.53
C GLU A 260 19.33 4.15 -9.00
N GLU A 261 19.88 2.96 -8.72
CA GLU A 261 21.32 2.79 -8.57
C GLU A 261 21.89 2.31 -9.90
N ASP A 262 22.59 3.22 -10.58
CA ASP A 262 23.46 2.94 -11.71
C ASP A 262 24.64 2.06 -11.26
N LEU A 263 24.63 0.79 -11.68
CA LEU A 263 25.77 -0.11 -11.56
C LEU A 263 26.69 0.09 -12.77
N ASP A 264 27.66 1.00 -12.64
CA ASP A 264 28.76 1.09 -13.59
C ASP A 264 29.79 -0.01 -13.32
N SER A 265 30.04 -0.77 -14.38
CA SER A 265 30.96 -1.90 -14.48
C SER A 265 32.42 -1.42 -14.52
N ALA A 266 33.26 -1.92 -13.62
CA ALA A 266 34.71 -1.84 -13.76
C ALA A 266 35.38 -3.22 -13.53
N GLY A 267 35.90 -3.74 -14.64
CA GLY A 267 37.06 -4.62 -14.86
C GLY A 267 37.66 -5.49 -13.74
N GLU A 268 37.79 -6.76 -14.12
CA GLU A 268 38.73 -7.83 -13.74
C GLU A 268 40.11 -7.38 -13.18
N GLU A 269 40.60 -8.11 -12.15
CA GLU A 269 41.87 -8.89 -12.23
C GLU A 269 42.08 -9.82 -11.00
N SER A 270 42.20 -11.12 -11.32
CA SER A 270 43.12 -12.17 -10.82
C SER A 270 43.50 -12.35 -9.33
N ASP A 271 43.12 -13.54 -8.84
CA ASP A 271 43.94 -14.66 -8.30
C ASP A 271 44.46 -14.78 -6.85
N GLU A 272 44.40 -16.06 -6.44
CA GLU A 272 45.16 -16.85 -5.46
C GLU A 272 44.89 -16.82 -3.92
N SER A 273 44.32 -17.96 -3.48
CA SER A 273 44.66 -18.85 -2.35
C SER A 273 44.83 -18.30 -0.91
N ASP A 274 44.07 -18.85 0.05
CA ASP A 274 44.61 -19.87 0.98
C ASP A 274 43.47 -20.56 1.76
N ALA A 275 43.75 -21.79 2.17
CA ALA A 275 42.85 -22.77 2.73
C ALA A 275 42.72 -22.71 4.27
N SER A 276 41.58 -23.25 4.73
CA SER A 276 41.39 -24.03 5.96
C SER A 276 41.40 -23.33 7.34
N LEU A 277 40.28 -23.44 8.07
CA LEU A 277 40.13 -24.32 9.26
C LEU A 277 38.84 -24.01 10.08
N ASN A 278 37.91 -24.98 10.02
CA ASN A 278 37.15 -25.63 11.10
C ASN A 278 36.58 -24.85 12.32
N SER A 279 35.25 -24.92 12.47
CA SER A 279 34.42 -25.18 13.70
C SER A 279 33.05 -24.52 13.46
N GLY A 280 31.88 -25.16 13.56
CA GLY A 280 31.48 -26.26 14.41
C GLY A 280 30.67 -25.71 15.58
N GLU A 281 29.43 -25.26 15.36
CA GLU A 281 28.46 -25.06 16.44
C GLU A 281 26.99 -25.10 15.95
N ASP A 282 26.29 -26.12 16.44
CA ASP A 282 24.86 -26.36 16.33
C ASP A 282 24.04 -25.23 16.99
N ALA A 283 23.35 -24.42 16.19
CA ALA A 283 22.38 -23.45 16.69
C ALA A 283 20.95 -24.02 16.61
N VAL A 284 20.53 -24.67 17.69
CA VAL A 284 19.13 -25.04 17.96
C VAL A 284 18.27 -23.77 17.96
N LYS A 285 17.50 -23.54 16.89
CA LYS A 285 16.48 -22.48 16.79
C LYS A 285 15.34 -22.73 17.79
N GLN A 286 15.44 -22.17 18.99
CA GLN A 286 14.30 -22.06 19.90
C GLN A 286 13.26 -21.10 19.31
N ARG A 287 12.08 -21.65 18.98
CA ARG A 287 10.87 -20.88 18.66
C ARG A 287 10.46 -20.03 19.88
N PRO A 288 10.13 -18.74 19.73
CA PRO A 288 9.55 -17.98 20.83
C PRO A 288 8.16 -18.54 21.20
N LYS A 289 7.93 -18.67 22.51
CA LYS A 289 6.71 -19.21 23.12
C LYS A 289 5.50 -18.35 22.72
N LYS A 290 4.43 -19.03 22.29
CA LYS A 290 3.13 -18.44 21.93
C LYS A 290 2.62 -17.50 23.03
N VAL A 291 2.33 -16.26 22.66
CA VAL A 291 1.37 -15.41 23.40
C VAL A 291 0.02 -16.12 23.33
N ALA A 292 -0.59 -16.38 24.48
CA ALA A 292 -1.81 -17.18 24.58
C ALA A 292 -3.02 -16.39 24.06
N VAL A 293 -3.31 -16.51 22.76
CA VAL A 293 -4.58 -16.07 22.18
C VAL A 293 -5.67 -17.06 22.62
N ARG A 294 -6.39 -16.74 23.70
CA ARG A 294 -7.54 -17.54 24.15
C ARG A 294 -8.83 -17.05 23.47
N SER A 295 -9.26 -17.77 22.44
CA SER A 295 -10.65 -17.74 21.97
C SER A 295 -11.53 -18.49 22.97
N LYS A 296 -12.22 -17.77 23.87
CA LYS A 296 -13.30 -18.38 24.67
C LYS A 296 -14.55 -18.47 23.79
N ARG A 297 -14.80 -19.64 23.19
CA ARG A 297 -16.14 -20.03 22.72
C ARG A 297 -17.11 -19.95 23.91
N LYS A 298 -18.13 -19.10 23.81
CA LYS A 298 -19.24 -19.07 24.77
C LYS A 298 -19.96 -20.43 24.74
N LYS A 299 -20.18 -20.99 25.93
CA LYS A 299 -21.16 -22.06 26.18
C LYS A 299 -22.57 -21.50 26.05
#